data_AF-A0AAD7B0Y7-F1
#
_entry.id   AF-A0AAD7B0Y7-F1
#
_cell.length_a   1.000
_cell.length_b   1.000
_cell.length_c   1.000
_cell.angle_alpha   90.00
_cell.angle_beta   90.00
_cell.angle_gamma   90.00
#
_symmetry.space_group_name_H-M   'P 1'
#
loop_
_entity.id
_entity.type
_entity.pdbx_description
1 polymer ?
#
loop_
_entity_poly.entity_id
_entity_poly.type
_entity_poly.pdbx_seq_one_letter_code
_entity_poly.pdbx_strand_id
1 'polypeptide(L)'
;MLWKYETLFRPKGRLLPITFLTSTFINFMGRRAVHLTQEEKRAAVKENGRIWSHKPGQKQARAAAKHSLRRRQGGETLARHRVPTTLLSIPAPPIEIRMLAETPLPTHEPHFQAALSSATQFDEEGLAFWKREPPFAEEDDTTDPYSDDYLRFTAKLVSIMHGIRAREERERAVELRNEFMAGQAREMLQTLATEVTESLLIWNRVRLLHYDSYHQSREHAMHLHYMQWLARTICTLYFLRCLN
;
A
#
# COMPACT_ATOMS: atom_id res chain seq x y z
N MET A 1 4.10 26.11 48.87
CA MET A 1 2.96 26.92 48.42
C MET A 1 1.88 25.99 47.92
N LEU A 2 0.76 25.98 48.64
CA LEU A 2 -0.43 25.18 48.44
C LEU A 2 -1.38 25.89 47.47
N TRP A 3 -1.87 25.21 46.43
CA TRP A 3 -3.17 25.54 45.85
C TRP A 3 -3.96 24.27 45.54
N LYS A 4 -5.02 24.09 46.31
CA LYS A 4 -6.16 23.21 46.08
C LYS A 4 -7.04 23.80 44.98
N TYR A 5 -7.64 22.95 44.16
CA TYR A 5 -8.90 23.27 43.48
C TYR A 5 -9.87 22.09 43.61
N GLU A 6 -10.84 22.26 44.50
CA GLU A 6 -12.16 21.63 44.43
C GLU A 6 -13.09 22.55 43.63
N THR A 7 -13.98 21.97 42.81
CA THR A 7 -15.41 22.34 42.59
C THR A 7 -15.92 21.49 41.42
N LEU A 8 -16.76 20.47 41.65
CA LEU A 8 -18.23 20.52 41.74
C LEU A 8 -18.92 21.13 40.51
N PHE A 9 -19.46 20.30 39.60
CA PHE A 9 -20.72 20.55 38.90
C PHE A 9 -21.33 19.26 38.30
N ARG A 10 -22.35 18.72 38.98
CA ARG A 10 -23.58 18.12 38.39
C ARG A 10 -24.69 19.19 38.57
N PRO A 11 -25.88 19.18 37.90
CA PRO A 11 -26.64 18.03 37.39
C PRO A 11 -27.43 18.28 36.07
N LYS A 12 -28.10 17.24 35.56
CA LYS A 12 -29.42 17.20 34.86
C LYS A 12 -29.52 15.77 34.28
N GLY A 13 -30.31 14.83 34.82
CA GLY A 13 -31.68 14.97 35.30
C GLY A 13 -32.65 14.69 34.15
N ARG A 14 -32.73 13.43 33.69
CA ARG A 14 -33.90 12.92 32.95
C ARG A 14 -34.28 11.57 33.53
N LEU A 15 -35.37 11.59 34.27
CA LEU A 15 -36.13 10.42 34.70
C LEU A 15 -36.86 9.88 33.47
N LEU A 16 -36.66 8.61 33.15
CA LEU A 16 -37.51 7.87 32.22
C LEU A 16 -38.58 7.11 33.04
N PRO A 17 -39.83 7.06 32.56
CA PRO A 17 -40.91 6.37 33.26
C PRO A 17 -40.70 4.85 33.23
N ILE A 18 -40.75 4.24 34.42
CA ILE A 18 -40.81 2.80 34.61
C ILE A 18 -42.26 2.39 34.33
N THR A 19 -42.53 1.91 33.12
CA THR A 19 -43.75 1.16 32.84
C THR A 19 -43.55 -0.29 33.23
N PHE A 20 -44.28 -0.71 34.26
CA PHE A 20 -44.51 -2.11 34.59
C PHE A 20 -45.16 -2.79 33.39
N LEU A 21 -44.48 -3.76 32.79
CA LEU A 21 -45.11 -4.74 31.91
C LEU A 21 -45.07 -6.11 32.60
N THR A 22 -46.28 -6.57 32.82
CA THR A 22 -46.70 -7.85 33.35
C THR A 22 -45.98 -9.02 32.72
N SER A 23 -45.45 -9.86 33.60
CA SER A 23 -45.03 -11.23 33.37
C SER A 23 -45.94 -11.95 32.39
N THR A 24 -45.43 -12.19 31.18
CA THR A 24 -45.93 -13.25 30.32
C THR A 24 -44.82 -14.28 30.24
N PHE A 25 -45.02 -15.39 30.95
CA PHE A 25 -44.19 -16.59 30.88
C PHE A 25 -44.12 -17.08 29.43
N ILE A 26 -43.09 -16.67 28.69
CA ILE A 26 -42.69 -17.34 27.45
C ILE A 26 -41.83 -18.51 27.89
N ASN A 27 -42.40 -19.70 27.77
CA ASN A 27 -41.73 -20.98 27.97
C ASN A 27 -40.37 -20.99 27.26
N PHE A 28 -39.32 -20.91 28.07
CA PHE A 28 -37.93 -21.06 27.67
C PHE A 28 -37.69 -22.55 27.39
N MET A 29 -38.20 -23.05 26.26
CA MET A 29 -37.75 -24.34 25.73
C MET A 29 -36.31 -24.15 25.26
N GLY A 30 -35.38 -24.62 26.10
CA GLY A 30 -33.95 -24.53 25.92
C GLY A 30 -33.54 -24.97 24.52
N ARG A 31 -33.10 -24.00 23.70
CA ARG A 31 -32.30 -24.29 22.52
C ARG A 31 -30.92 -24.71 23.00
N ARG A 32 -30.75 -26.00 23.29
CA ARG A 32 -29.42 -26.61 23.33
C ARG A 32 -28.78 -26.32 21.98
N ALA A 33 -27.64 -25.63 22.00
CA ALA A 33 -26.78 -25.55 20.83
C ALA A 33 -26.29 -26.97 20.55
N VAL A 34 -26.96 -27.65 19.62
CA VAL A 34 -26.45 -28.90 19.06
C VAL A 34 -25.20 -28.49 18.28
N HIS A 35 -24.03 -28.74 18.85
CA HIS A 35 -22.76 -28.62 18.16
C HIS A 35 -22.74 -29.67 17.06
N LEU A 36 -23.32 -29.34 15.92
CA LEU A 36 -23.24 -30.15 14.71
C LEU A 36 -21.78 -30.28 14.35
N THR A 37 -21.30 -31.51 14.33
CA THR A 37 -19.98 -31.86 13.82
C THR A 37 -19.88 -31.44 12.35
N GLN A 38 -18.66 -31.24 11.86
CA GLN A 38 -18.45 -30.78 10.48
C GLN A 38 -19.06 -31.74 9.45
N GLU A 39 -19.13 -33.03 9.79
CA GLU A 39 -19.77 -34.07 8.99
C GLU A 39 -21.29 -33.93 8.98
N GLU A 40 -21.93 -33.69 10.13
CA GLU A 40 -23.38 -33.45 10.20
C GLU A 40 -23.79 -32.18 9.46
N LYS A 41 -22.95 -31.13 9.47
CA LYS A 41 -23.16 -29.93 8.64
C LYS A 41 -23.13 -30.27 7.15
N ARG A 42 -22.18 -31.10 6.71
CA ARG A 42 -22.09 -31.54 5.30
C ARG A 42 -23.28 -32.44 4.91
N ALA A 43 -23.70 -33.33 5.81
CA ALA A 43 -24.88 -34.18 5.60
C ALA A 43 -26.16 -33.35 5.51
N ALA A 44 -26.38 -32.39 6.40
CA ALA A 44 -27.55 -31.51 6.37
C ALA A 44 -27.59 -30.62 5.11
N VAL A 45 -26.43 -30.15 4.62
CA VAL A 45 -26.36 -29.42 3.35
C VAL A 45 -26.71 -30.31 2.17
N LYS A 46 -26.27 -31.58 2.17
CA LYS A 46 -26.57 -32.56 1.11
C LYS A 46 -28.04 -32.97 1.13
N GLU A 47 -28.61 -33.20 2.30
CA GLU A 47 -30.01 -33.56 2.50
C GLU A 47 -30.94 -32.40 2.11
N ASN A 48 -30.62 -31.17 2.54
CA ASN A 48 -31.33 -29.98 2.05
C ASN A 48 -31.17 -29.84 0.53
N GLY A 49 -29.98 -30.05 -0.04
CA GLY A 49 -29.80 -30.06 -1.50
C GLY A 49 -30.78 -31.00 -2.22
N ARG A 50 -31.06 -32.18 -1.63
CA ARG A 50 -32.00 -33.18 -2.15
C ARG A 50 -33.48 -32.82 -1.94
N ILE A 51 -33.86 -32.37 -0.74
CA ILE A 51 -35.24 -31.94 -0.44
C ILE A 51 -35.65 -30.78 -1.34
N TRP A 52 -34.70 -29.89 -1.63
CA TRP A 52 -34.93 -28.70 -2.44
C TRP A 52 -34.86 -28.96 -3.96
N SER A 53 -34.30 -30.08 -4.44
CA SER A 53 -34.26 -30.42 -5.87
C SER A 53 -35.56 -31.01 -6.42
N HIS A 54 -36.47 -31.47 -5.56
CA HIS A 54 -37.69 -32.20 -5.96
C HIS A 54 -38.96 -31.34 -6.04
N LYS A 55 -38.93 -30.02 -5.82
CA LYS A 55 -40.12 -29.17 -5.94
C LYS A 55 -40.27 -28.58 -7.35
N PRO A 56 -41.31 -28.96 -8.12
CA PRO A 56 -41.54 -28.38 -9.45
C PRO A 56 -41.91 -26.90 -9.32
N GLY A 57 -41.32 -26.05 -10.17
CA GLY A 57 -41.57 -24.59 -10.22
C GLY A 57 -40.51 -23.70 -9.53
N GLN A 58 -39.66 -24.23 -8.64
CA GLN A 58 -38.72 -23.38 -7.90
C GLN A 58 -37.45 -22.96 -8.66
N LYS A 59 -37.08 -23.63 -9.76
CA LYS A 59 -35.97 -23.17 -10.64
C LYS A 59 -36.27 -21.78 -11.22
N GLN A 60 -37.53 -21.52 -11.59
CA GLN A 60 -37.98 -20.22 -12.09
C GLN A 60 -38.05 -19.17 -10.96
N ALA A 61 -38.51 -19.54 -9.77
CA ALA A 61 -38.49 -18.66 -8.60
C ALA A 61 -37.06 -18.24 -8.20
N ARG A 62 -36.08 -19.16 -8.31
CA ARG A 62 -34.67 -18.87 -8.02
C ARG A 62 -34.04 -18.00 -9.11
N ALA A 63 -34.38 -18.22 -10.39
CA ALA A 63 -33.97 -17.34 -11.47
C ALA A 63 -34.54 -15.92 -11.27
N ALA A 64 -35.82 -15.81 -10.94
CA ALA A 64 -36.49 -14.53 -10.67
C ALA A 64 -35.92 -13.80 -9.44
N ALA A 65 -35.66 -14.52 -8.35
CA ALA A 65 -35.02 -13.96 -7.14
C ALA A 65 -33.57 -13.52 -7.39
N LYS A 66 -32.80 -14.28 -8.19
CA LYS A 66 -31.44 -13.91 -8.58
C LYS A 66 -31.44 -12.70 -9.53
N HIS A 67 -32.46 -12.59 -10.38
CA HIS A 67 -32.66 -11.45 -11.27
C HIS A 67 -33.12 -10.19 -10.52
N SER A 68 -33.98 -10.32 -9.50
CA SER A 68 -34.42 -9.20 -8.66
C SER A 68 -33.31 -8.71 -7.72
N LEU A 69 -32.48 -9.62 -7.19
CA LEU A 69 -31.28 -9.27 -6.41
C LEU A 69 -30.25 -8.51 -7.28
N ARG A 70 -30.05 -8.94 -8.54
CA ARG A 70 -29.21 -8.20 -9.50
C ARG A 70 -29.78 -6.82 -9.84
N ARG A 71 -31.10 -6.66 -9.93
CA ARG A 71 -31.72 -5.34 -10.16
C ARG A 71 -31.60 -4.42 -8.95
N ARG A 72 -31.73 -4.93 -7.72
CA ARG A 72 -31.50 -4.13 -6.50
C ARG A 72 -30.03 -3.77 -6.31
N GLN A 73 -29.11 -4.71 -6.53
CA GLN A 73 -27.67 -4.44 -6.47
C GLN A 73 -27.16 -3.60 -7.66
N GLY A 74 -27.87 -3.57 -8.78
CA GLY A 74 -27.54 -2.73 -9.94
C GLY A 74 -28.08 -1.30 -9.86
N GLY A 75 -29.04 -1.03 -8.95
CA GLY A 75 -29.70 0.28 -8.85
C GLY A 75 -29.22 1.18 -7.72
N GLU A 76 -28.64 0.64 -6.65
CA GLU A 76 -28.37 1.41 -5.40
C GLU A 76 -26.89 1.58 -5.01
N THR A 77 -25.92 1.13 -5.83
CA THR A 77 -24.48 1.19 -5.45
C THR A 77 -23.55 1.93 -6.41
N LEU A 78 -24.06 2.71 -7.37
CA LEU A 78 -23.20 3.49 -8.28
C LEU A 78 -23.61 4.96 -8.46
N ALA A 79 -24.39 5.52 -7.55
CA ALA A 79 -24.32 6.95 -7.26
C ALA A 79 -23.13 7.21 -6.29
N ARG A 80 -21.95 6.65 -6.61
CA ARG A 80 -20.72 7.23 -6.10
C ARG A 80 -20.69 8.63 -6.67
N HIS A 81 -20.57 9.62 -5.79
CA HIS A 81 -20.19 10.98 -6.14
C HIS A 81 -19.07 10.94 -7.19
N ARG A 82 -19.44 11.01 -8.47
CA ARG A 82 -18.54 11.46 -9.52
C ARG A 82 -18.43 12.95 -9.26
N VAL A 83 -17.61 13.30 -8.27
CA VAL A 83 -16.93 14.59 -8.32
C VAL A 83 -16.32 14.62 -9.72
N PRO A 84 -16.68 15.59 -10.57
CA PRO A 84 -15.95 15.79 -11.80
C PRO A 84 -14.58 16.30 -11.36
N THR A 85 -13.68 15.36 -11.02
CA THR A 85 -12.27 15.64 -10.99
C THR A 85 -11.94 15.91 -12.46
N THR A 86 -11.92 17.19 -12.86
CA THR A 86 -11.13 17.60 -14.01
C THR A 86 -9.70 17.21 -13.67
N LEU A 87 -9.37 15.94 -13.93
CA LEU A 87 -8.03 15.42 -13.86
C LEU A 87 -7.25 16.28 -14.83
N LEU A 88 -6.48 17.22 -14.27
CA LEU A 88 -5.46 17.95 -15.00
C LEU A 88 -4.71 16.90 -15.81
N SER A 89 -4.89 16.92 -17.13
CA SER A 89 -4.31 15.94 -18.05
C SER A 89 -2.81 16.09 -17.95
N ILE A 90 -2.18 15.27 -17.11
CA ILE A 90 -0.74 15.28 -16.98
C ILE A 90 -0.21 14.57 -18.23
N PRO A 91 0.73 15.18 -18.96
CA PRO A 91 1.39 14.48 -20.05
C PRO A 91 2.03 13.20 -19.50
N ALA A 92 1.86 12.09 -20.23
CA ALA A 92 2.47 10.82 -19.86
C ALA A 92 3.97 10.98 -19.59
N PRO A 93 4.55 10.20 -18.64
CA PRO A 93 5.96 10.30 -18.35
C PRO A 93 6.79 10.00 -19.62
N PRO A 94 7.94 10.67 -19.81
CA PRO A 94 8.87 10.39 -20.90
C PRO A 94 9.19 8.90 -21.03
N ILE A 95 9.38 8.43 -22.28
CA ILE A 95 9.57 6.99 -22.57
C ILE A 95 10.80 6.41 -21.84
N GLU A 96 11.88 7.19 -21.73
CA GLU A 96 13.12 6.82 -21.03
C GLU A 96 12.86 6.53 -19.54
N ILE A 97 12.04 7.37 -18.89
CA ILE A 97 11.64 7.17 -17.48
C ILE A 97 10.88 5.86 -17.35
N ARG A 98 9.90 5.60 -18.23
CA ARG A 98 9.13 4.36 -18.19
C ARG A 98 10.01 3.13 -18.39
N MET A 99 10.89 3.14 -19.40
CA MET A 99 11.80 2.03 -19.67
C MET A 99 12.71 1.73 -18.47
N LEU A 100 13.27 2.77 -17.85
CA LEU A 100 14.14 2.59 -16.70
C LEU A 100 13.36 2.09 -15.47
N ALA A 101 12.15 2.62 -15.23
CA ALA A 101 11.27 2.15 -14.15
C ALA A 101 10.89 0.67 -14.29
N GLU A 102 10.71 0.18 -15.52
CA GLU A 102 10.36 -1.20 -15.84
C GLU A 102 11.55 -2.18 -15.75
N THR A 103 12.77 -1.67 -15.60
CA THR A 103 13.97 -2.52 -15.44
C THR A 103 13.80 -3.42 -14.20
N PRO A 104 14.02 -4.74 -14.33
CA PRO A 104 13.81 -5.68 -13.23
C PRO A 104 14.73 -5.36 -12.05
N LEU A 105 14.22 -5.56 -10.84
CA LEU A 105 15.02 -5.48 -9.62
C LEU A 105 15.75 -6.80 -9.40
N PRO A 106 16.90 -6.81 -8.70
CA PRO A 106 17.67 -8.01 -8.39
C PRO A 106 17.01 -8.86 -7.28
N THR A 107 15.74 -9.23 -7.46
CA THR A 107 14.93 -9.90 -6.42
C THR A 107 15.43 -11.29 -6.04
N HIS A 108 16.29 -11.90 -6.84
CA HIS A 108 16.86 -13.21 -6.54
C HIS A 108 18.13 -13.13 -5.68
N GLU A 109 18.71 -11.93 -5.52
CA GLU A 109 19.97 -11.78 -4.81
C GLU A 109 19.77 -11.81 -3.28
N PRO A 110 20.62 -12.53 -2.54
CA PRO A 110 20.47 -12.68 -1.09
C PRO A 110 20.62 -11.34 -0.36
N HIS A 111 21.50 -10.45 -0.85
CA HIS A 111 21.72 -9.13 -0.24
C HIS A 111 20.52 -8.20 -0.43
N PHE A 112 19.87 -8.22 -1.59
CA PHE A 112 18.59 -7.57 -1.81
C PHE A 112 17.52 -8.06 -0.82
N GLN A 113 17.34 -9.38 -0.69
CA GLN A 113 16.31 -9.96 0.18
C GLN A 113 16.55 -9.65 1.66
N ALA A 114 17.81 -9.69 2.08
CA ALA A 114 18.26 -9.30 3.41
C ALA A 114 17.85 -7.84 3.71
N ALA A 115 18.23 -6.92 2.82
CA ALA A 115 17.98 -5.49 2.99
C ALA A 115 16.48 -5.14 2.94
N LEU A 116 15.73 -5.85 2.08
CA LEU A 116 14.28 -5.72 1.99
C LEU A 116 13.57 -6.15 3.27
N SER A 117 14.10 -7.15 3.98
CA SER A 117 13.44 -7.77 5.14
C SER A 117 13.73 -7.07 6.45
N SER A 118 14.90 -6.45 6.62
CA SER A 118 15.28 -5.82 7.89
C SER A 118 16.17 -4.59 7.70
N ALA A 119 15.89 -3.54 8.47
CA ALA A 119 16.74 -2.37 8.61
C ALA A 119 17.97 -2.62 9.51
N THR A 120 17.94 -3.65 10.37
CA THR A 120 19.03 -3.92 11.32
C THR A 120 20.13 -4.81 10.77
N GLN A 121 19.94 -5.38 9.58
CA GLN A 121 20.89 -6.33 9.01
C GLN A 121 22.13 -5.65 8.41
N PHE A 122 22.03 -4.37 8.06
CA PHE A 122 23.11 -3.58 7.52
C PHE A 122 23.26 -2.31 8.35
N ASP A 123 24.49 -1.83 8.48
CA ASP A 123 24.75 -0.51 9.01
C ASP A 123 24.33 0.53 7.95
N GLU A 124 23.09 1.00 8.05
CA GLU A 124 22.56 1.98 7.11
C GLU A 124 23.20 3.36 7.25
N GLU A 125 23.87 3.67 8.38
CA GLU A 125 24.62 4.91 8.54
C GLU A 125 25.80 4.95 7.56
N GLY A 126 26.51 3.83 7.41
CA GLY A 126 27.56 3.67 6.40
C GLY A 126 27.05 3.74 4.94
N LEU A 127 25.74 3.53 4.73
CA LEU A 127 25.10 3.61 3.41
C LEU A 127 24.45 4.98 3.14
N ALA A 128 24.42 5.87 4.14
CA ALA A 128 23.74 7.16 4.03
C ALA A 128 24.32 8.03 2.91
N PHE A 129 25.62 7.91 2.63
CA PHE A 129 26.26 8.58 1.49
C PHE A 129 25.59 8.22 0.16
N TRP A 130 25.38 6.93 -0.09
CA TRP A 130 24.80 6.40 -1.32
C TRP A 130 23.28 6.60 -1.43
N LYS A 131 22.59 6.95 -0.33
CA LYS A 131 21.18 7.35 -0.37
C LYS A 131 20.96 8.78 -0.89
N ARG A 132 22.01 9.61 -0.89
CA ARG A 132 21.94 11.02 -1.31
C ARG A 132 21.75 11.14 -2.82
N GLU A 133 21.29 12.31 -3.24
CA GLU A 133 21.23 12.65 -4.65
C GLU A 133 22.66 12.81 -5.22
N PRO A 134 22.96 12.25 -6.41
CA PRO A 134 24.16 12.58 -7.17
C PRO A 134 24.33 14.11 -7.40
N PRO A 135 25.54 14.66 -7.50
CA PRO A 135 26.80 13.94 -7.69
C PRO A 135 27.38 13.35 -6.40
N PHE A 136 27.98 12.16 -6.52
CA PHE A 136 28.77 11.52 -5.48
C PHE A 136 30.17 12.13 -5.51
N ALA A 137 30.69 12.48 -4.34
CA ALA A 137 32.09 12.88 -4.21
C ALA A 137 32.98 11.66 -4.51
N GLU A 138 34.13 11.89 -5.13
CA GLU A 138 35.17 10.85 -5.24
C GLU A 138 35.58 10.44 -3.82
N GLU A 139 35.37 9.17 -3.49
CA GLU A 139 35.92 8.59 -2.27
C GLU A 139 37.44 8.45 -2.44
N ASP A 140 38.21 8.71 -1.38
CA ASP A 140 39.64 8.40 -1.32
C ASP A 140 39.85 6.88 -1.15
N ASP A 141 39.17 6.09 -1.98
CA ASP A 141 39.26 4.65 -2.02
C ASP A 141 40.44 4.26 -2.89
N THR A 142 41.52 3.84 -2.24
CA THR A 142 42.75 3.38 -2.91
C THR A 142 42.63 1.98 -3.53
N THR A 143 41.46 1.33 -3.41
CA THR A 143 41.22 0.01 -3.99
C THR A 143 41.22 0.09 -5.51
N ASP A 144 41.93 -0.82 -6.16
CA ASP A 144 41.96 -0.93 -7.62
C ASP A 144 40.52 -1.14 -8.18
N PRO A 145 40.00 -0.21 -9.02
CA PRO A 145 38.65 -0.29 -9.57
C PRO A 145 38.45 -1.50 -10.51
N TYR A 146 39.53 -2.13 -10.97
CA TYR A 146 39.51 -3.33 -11.80
C TYR A 146 39.64 -4.63 -10.98
N SER A 147 39.85 -4.55 -9.67
CA SER A 147 39.96 -5.73 -8.83
C SER A 147 38.62 -6.44 -8.68
N ASP A 148 38.66 -7.78 -8.66
CA ASP A 148 37.46 -8.61 -8.44
C ASP A 148 36.75 -8.25 -7.14
N ASP A 149 37.50 -7.89 -6.10
CA ASP A 149 36.94 -7.50 -4.80
C ASP A 149 36.15 -6.20 -4.89
N TYR A 150 36.68 -5.19 -5.59
CA TYR A 150 35.98 -3.93 -5.84
C TYR A 150 34.67 -4.16 -6.60
N LEU A 151 34.71 -4.97 -7.66
CA LEU A 151 33.54 -5.25 -8.50
C LEU A 151 32.48 -6.04 -7.72
N ARG A 152 32.88 -7.06 -6.96
CA ARG A 152 31.97 -7.84 -6.09
C ARG A 152 31.35 -6.97 -5.01
N PHE A 153 32.15 -6.09 -4.39
CA PHE A 153 31.65 -5.16 -3.38
C PHE A 153 30.63 -4.19 -3.98
N THR A 154 30.93 -3.61 -5.15
CA THR A 154 30.03 -2.68 -5.85
C THR A 154 28.72 -3.34 -6.25
N ALA A 155 28.75 -4.56 -6.81
CA ALA A 155 27.54 -5.32 -7.12
C ALA A 155 26.69 -5.60 -5.87
N LYS A 156 27.34 -6.01 -4.77
CA LYS A 156 26.68 -6.21 -3.48
C LYS A 156 26.06 -4.92 -2.95
N LEU A 157 26.76 -3.79 -3.03
CA LEU A 157 26.26 -2.48 -2.62
C LEU A 157 24.98 -2.12 -3.38
N VAL A 158 24.99 -2.22 -4.71
CA VAL A 158 23.82 -1.95 -5.57
C VAL A 158 22.63 -2.84 -5.17
N SER A 159 22.88 -4.14 -4.92
CA SER A 159 21.87 -5.10 -4.45
C SER A 159 21.22 -4.67 -3.14
N ILE A 160 22.03 -4.31 -2.15
CA ILE A 160 21.57 -3.83 -0.84
C ILE A 160 20.73 -2.57 -1.03
N MET A 161 21.23 -1.61 -1.81
CA MET A 161 20.55 -0.33 -2.04
C MET A 161 19.21 -0.51 -2.77
N HIS A 162 19.08 -1.47 -3.68
CA HIS A 162 17.77 -1.83 -4.25
C HIS A 162 16.83 -2.40 -3.18
N GLY A 163 17.32 -3.26 -2.29
CA GLY A 163 16.51 -3.85 -1.23
C GLY A 163 15.99 -2.80 -0.24
N ILE A 164 16.85 -1.88 0.20
CA ILE A 164 16.48 -0.77 1.09
C ILE A 164 15.39 0.10 0.44
N ARG A 165 15.60 0.55 -0.81
CA ARG A 165 14.63 1.40 -1.51
C ARG A 165 13.29 0.71 -1.73
N ALA A 166 13.29 -0.59 -2.03
CA ALA A 166 12.07 -1.36 -2.18
C ALA A 166 11.30 -1.50 -0.85
N ARG A 167 12.00 -1.53 0.29
CA ARG A 167 11.39 -1.50 1.61
C ARG A 167 10.77 -0.12 1.90
N GLU A 168 11.52 0.95 1.68
CA GLU A 168 11.06 2.34 1.84
C GLU A 168 9.81 2.63 0.97
N GLU A 169 9.78 2.14 -0.28
CA GLU A 169 8.62 2.27 -1.17
C GLU A 169 7.38 1.56 -0.62
N ARG A 170 7.53 0.36 -0.04
CA ARG A 170 6.42 -0.38 0.59
C ARG A 170 5.88 0.34 1.82
N GLU A 171 6.76 0.87 2.66
CA GLU A 171 6.40 1.64 3.85
C GLU A 171 5.59 2.89 3.45
N ARG A 172 6.11 3.66 2.49
CA ARG A 172 5.41 4.84 1.95
C ARG A 172 4.06 4.50 1.32
N ALA A 173 3.95 3.37 0.59
CA ALA A 173 2.67 2.94 0.02
C ALA A 173 1.62 2.63 1.09
N VAL A 174 2.04 2.11 2.25
CA VAL A 174 1.16 1.88 3.41
C VAL A 174 0.72 3.22 4.03
N GLU A 175 1.65 4.17 4.20
CA GLU A 175 1.36 5.51 4.72
C GLU A 175 0.35 6.25 3.86
N LEU A 176 0.60 6.33 2.54
CA LEU A 176 -0.31 6.97 1.59
C LEU A 176 -1.71 6.35 1.61
N ARG A 177 -1.79 5.03 1.74
CA ARG A 177 -3.08 4.34 1.87
C ARG A 177 -3.80 4.76 3.15
N ASN A 178 -3.09 4.90 4.27
CA ASN A 178 -3.67 5.29 5.55
C ASN A 178 -4.18 6.75 5.51
N GLU A 179 -3.42 7.67 4.93
CA GLU A 179 -3.82 9.07 4.73
C GLU A 179 -5.08 9.19 3.85
N PHE A 180 -5.13 8.39 2.77
CA PHE A 180 -6.30 8.35 1.90
C PHE A 180 -7.56 7.89 2.67
N MET A 181 -7.43 6.85 3.49
CA MET A 181 -8.53 6.34 4.32
C MET A 181 -8.95 7.32 5.43
N ALA A 182 -8.05 8.19 5.88
CA ALA A 182 -8.33 9.25 6.85
C ALA A 182 -9.10 10.46 6.27
N GLY A 183 -9.40 10.46 4.96
CA GLY A 183 -10.17 11.51 4.31
C GLY A 183 -9.34 12.73 3.86
N GLN A 184 -8.00 12.63 3.88
CA GLN A 184 -7.06 13.69 3.50
C GLN A 184 -6.71 13.67 1.99
N ALA A 185 -7.54 13.03 1.16
CA ALA A 185 -7.23 12.76 -0.24
C ALA A 185 -6.88 14.01 -1.07
N ARG A 186 -7.52 15.16 -0.80
CA ARG A 186 -7.25 16.40 -1.55
C ARG A 186 -5.86 16.97 -1.26
N GLU A 187 -5.48 17.04 0.01
CA GLU A 187 -4.16 17.51 0.44
C GLU A 187 -3.07 16.57 -0.07
N MET A 188 -3.30 15.26 0.07
CA MET A 188 -2.42 14.22 -0.47
C MET A 188 -2.21 14.38 -1.98
N LEU A 189 -3.26 14.58 -2.77
CA LEU A 189 -3.13 14.77 -4.23
C LEU A 189 -2.32 16.01 -4.60
N GLN A 190 -2.43 17.09 -3.82
CA GLN A 190 -1.62 18.29 -4.01
C GLN A 190 -0.14 18.02 -3.68
N THR A 191 0.13 17.32 -2.58
CA THR A 191 1.49 16.89 -2.20
C THR A 191 2.10 16.02 -3.29
N LEU A 192 1.38 14.99 -3.77
CA LEU A 192 1.85 14.10 -4.84
C LEU A 192 2.15 14.88 -6.14
N ALA A 193 1.36 15.91 -6.46
CA ALA A 193 1.61 16.75 -7.64
C ALA A 193 2.91 17.58 -7.51
N THR A 194 3.17 18.11 -6.32
CA THR A 194 4.43 18.82 -6.01
C THR A 194 5.61 17.86 -6.11
N GLU A 195 5.51 16.68 -5.49
CA GLU A 195 6.57 15.66 -5.51
C GLU A 195 6.91 15.16 -6.92
N VAL A 196 5.91 14.97 -7.81
CA VAL A 196 6.17 14.65 -9.22
C VAL A 196 6.97 15.75 -9.90
N THR A 197 6.60 17.00 -9.66
CA THR A 197 7.26 18.17 -10.27
C THR A 197 8.71 18.25 -9.80
N GLU A 198 8.96 18.10 -8.49
CA GLU A 198 10.30 18.06 -7.91
C GLU A 198 11.12 16.89 -8.44
N SER A 199 10.53 15.69 -8.52
CA SER A 199 11.20 14.50 -9.05
C SER A 199 11.61 14.66 -10.52
N LEU A 200 10.77 15.31 -11.35
CA LEU A 200 11.11 15.62 -12.74
C LEU A 200 12.22 16.67 -12.86
N LEU A 201 12.28 17.64 -11.95
CA LEU A 201 13.39 18.60 -11.89
C LEU A 201 14.70 17.91 -11.52
N ILE A 202 14.67 17.03 -10.51
CA ILE A 202 15.81 16.20 -10.11
C ILE A 202 16.24 15.32 -11.28
N TRP A 203 15.30 14.65 -11.95
CA TRP A 203 15.59 13.79 -13.12
C TRP A 203 16.35 14.55 -14.20
N ASN A 204 15.89 15.75 -14.54
CA ASN A 204 16.53 16.57 -15.56
C ASN A 204 17.93 17.04 -15.17
N ARG A 205 18.19 17.28 -13.89
CA ARG A 205 19.52 17.62 -13.38
C ARG A 205 20.43 16.40 -13.38
N VAL A 206 19.98 15.30 -12.78
CA VAL A 206 20.81 14.11 -12.53
C VAL A 206 21.13 13.39 -13.83
N ARG A 207 20.21 13.31 -14.81
CA ARG A 207 20.46 12.64 -16.10
C ARG A 207 21.58 13.26 -16.94
N LEU A 208 21.98 14.50 -16.63
CA LEU A 208 23.06 15.21 -17.32
C LEU A 208 24.43 14.94 -16.68
N LEU A 209 24.47 14.28 -15.51
CA LEU A 209 25.71 13.88 -14.88
C LEU A 209 26.35 12.73 -15.65
N HIS A 210 27.66 12.77 -15.77
CA HIS A 210 28.44 11.75 -16.43
C HIS A 210 29.55 11.29 -15.48
N TYR A 211 29.49 10.02 -15.09
CA TYR A 211 30.57 9.33 -14.41
C TYR A 211 31.33 8.49 -15.41
N ASP A 212 32.65 8.51 -15.31
CA ASP A 212 33.49 7.63 -16.11
C ASP A 212 33.35 6.19 -15.61
N SER A 213 32.74 5.32 -16.41
CA SER A 213 32.54 3.91 -16.03
C SER A 213 33.84 3.13 -15.80
N TYR A 214 34.98 3.64 -16.26
CA TYR A 214 36.29 2.99 -16.08
C TYR A 214 36.98 3.42 -14.77
N HIS A 215 36.91 4.71 -14.43
CA HIS A 215 37.61 5.27 -13.27
C HIS A 215 36.71 5.45 -12.04
N GLN A 216 35.40 5.57 -12.25
CA GLN A 216 34.36 5.86 -11.24
C GLN A 216 33.23 4.82 -11.36
N SER A 217 33.60 3.54 -11.46
CA SER A 217 32.65 2.47 -11.79
C SER A 217 31.59 2.26 -10.69
N ARG A 218 31.94 2.48 -9.42
CA ARG A 218 30.99 2.43 -8.29
C ARG A 218 30.01 3.59 -8.31
N GLU A 219 30.49 4.82 -8.49
CA GLU A 219 29.66 6.02 -8.57
C GLU A 219 28.73 5.94 -9.78
N HIS A 220 29.24 5.44 -10.91
CA HIS A 220 28.45 5.16 -12.10
C HIS A 220 27.33 4.15 -11.80
N ALA A 221 27.65 3.02 -11.16
CA ALA A 221 26.66 2.01 -10.80
C ALA A 221 25.60 2.55 -9.83
N MET A 222 26.01 3.33 -8.82
CA MET A 222 25.10 3.96 -7.87
C MET A 222 24.26 5.07 -8.51
N HIS A 223 24.79 5.76 -9.51
CA HIS A 223 24.02 6.73 -10.30
C HIS A 223 22.93 6.04 -11.13
N LEU A 224 23.24 4.92 -11.78
CA LEU A 224 22.24 4.12 -12.50
C LEU A 224 21.16 3.58 -11.55
N HIS A 225 21.54 3.06 -10.39
CA HIS A 225 20.60 2.68 -9.32
C HIS A 225 19.68 3.85 -8.94
N TYR A 226 20.26 5.01 -8.66
CA TYR A 226 19.51 6.21 -8.26
C TYR A 226 18.52 6.62 -9.36
N MET A 227 18.97 6.68 -10.60
CA MET A 227 18.14 7.00 -11.77
C MET A 227 16.98 6.01 -11.92
N GLN A 228 17.23 4.72 -11.75
CA GLN A 228 16.18 3.70 -11.81
C GLN A 228 15.10 3.92 -10.73
N TRP A 229 15.50 4.23 -9.50
CA TRP A 229 14.54 4.49 -8.42
C TRP A 229 13.79 5.80 -8.60
N LEU A 230 14.46 6.86 -9.06
CA LEU A 230 13.80 8.12 -9.38
C LEU A 230 12.75 7.91 -10.49
N ALA A 231 13.07 7.11 -11.51
CA ALA A 231 12.13 6.75 -12.55
C ALA A 231 10.92 5.98 -12.01
N ARG A 232 11.15 4.98 -11.14
CA ARG A 232 10.08 4.23 -10.48
C ARG A 232 9.19 5.15 -9.66
N THR A 233 9.77 6.04 -8.84
CA THR A 233 9.02 7.02 -8.03
C THR A 233 8.14 7.90 -8.92
N ILE A 234 8.70 8.47 -9.99
CA ILE A 234 7.92 9.29 -10.95
C ILE A 234 6.75 8.46 -11.51
N CYS A 235 7.01 7.27 -12.04
CA CYS A 235 5.97 6.39 -12.57
C CYS A 235 4.88 6.08 -11.52
N THR A 236 5.27 5.66 -10.31
CA THR A 236 4.33 5.34 -9.21
C THR A 236 3.44 6.55 -8.89
N LEU A 237 4.02 7.74 -8.75
CA LEU A 237 3.27 8.97 -8.47
C LEU A 237 2.30 9.33 -9.61
N TYR A 238 2.72 9.13 -10.86
CA TYR A 238 1.86 9.30 -12.04
C TYR A 238 0.66 8.33 -12.03
N PHE A 239 0.89 7.05 -11.72
CA PHE A 239 -0.18 6.05 -11.64
C PHE A 239 -1.17 6.37 -10.52
N LEU A 240 -0.70 6.76 -9.33
CA LEU A 240 -1.56 7.12 -8.20
C LEU A 240 -2.46 8.32 -8.51
N ARG A 241 -1.98 9.28 -9.32
CA ARG A 241 -2.78 10.43 -9.74
C ARG A 241 -3.85 10.09 -10.79
N CYS A 242 -3.67 9.03 -11.56
CA CYS A 242 -4.61 8.59 -12.60
C CYS A 242 -5.73 7.65 -12.11
N LEU A 243 -5.68 7.17 -10.86
CA LEU A 243 -6.67 6.24 -10.30
C LEU A 243 -7.89 6.91 -9.63
N ASN A 244 -7.94 8.25 -9.59
CA ASN A 244 -9.04 9.06 -9.03
C ASN A 244 -9.79 9.85 -10.11
#